data_AF-A0A7W6K9K0-F1
#
_entry.id   AF-A0A7W6K9K0-F1
#
_cell.length_a   1.000
_cell.length_b   1.000
_cell.length_c   1.000
_cell.angle_alpha   90.00
_cell.angle_beta   90.00
_cell.angle_gamma   90.00
#
_symmetry.space_group_name_H-M   'P 1'
#
loop_
_entity.id
_entity.type
_entity.pdbx_description
1 polymer ?
#
loop_
_entity_poly.entity_id
_entity_poly.type
_entity_poly.pdbx_seq_one_letter_code
_entity_poly.pdbx_strand_id
1 'polypeptide(L)'
;MTKYIMTSEKFTGTVTFGYDDEFGLLEAYDVQAEMSEAQRKFMLQYMPFHKNEIKGFITRIKGNMEEVLADTSFDAFWEAYDHKVNRKRTLPLYNKLDPDEKLLAIIRVKHYKKYCSRMTRKTVDPERYLKDRYFETDWRSMATK
;
A
#
# COMPACT_ATOMS: atom_id res chain seq x y z
N MET A 1 -2.16 -2.97 0.15
CA MET A 1 -2.00 -2.97 1.60
C MET A 1 -0.77 -2.14 1.88
N THR A 2 -0.93 -1.03 2.58
CA THR A 2 0.19 -0.19 3.00
C THR A 2 0.78 -0.75 4.27
N LYS A 3 2.11 -0.89 4.34
CA LYS A 3 2.78 -1.39 5.53
C LYS A 3 3.53 -0.26 6.23
N TYR A 4 3.45 -0.27 7.55
CA TYR A 4 4.22 0.61 8.42
C TYR A 4 5.08 -0.25 9.33
N ILE A 5 6.38 0.03 9.37
CA ILE A 5 7.29 -0.60 10.32
C ILE A 5 7.61 0.40 11.42
N MET A 6 7.44 -0.05 12.65
CA MET A 6 7.72 0.70 13.85
C MET A 6 8.95 0.12 14.54
N THR A 7 9.86 1.02 14.93
CA THR A 7 11.03 0.74 15.77
C THR A 7 11.02 1.70 16.96
N SER A 8 11.64 1.29 18.07
CA SER A 8 11.75 2.13 19.26
C SER A 8 13.04 1.81 20.00
N GLU A 9 13.58 2.80 20.72
CA GLU A 9 14.70 2.57 21.64
C GLU A 9 14.30 1.76 22.88
N LYS A 10 12.98 1.63 23.15
CA LYS A 10 12.44 0.96 24.34
C LYS A 10 12.22 -0.55 24.20
N PHE A 11 12.39 -1.08 22.99
CA PHE A 11 12.30 -2.52 22.73
C PHE A 11 13.21 -2.88 21.55
N THR A 12 13.77 -4.08 21.56
CA THR A 12 14.64 -4.55 20.47
C THR A 12 13.81 -5.35 19.47
N GLY A 13 13.74 -4.87 18.22
CA GLY A 13 13.03 -5.51 17.11
C GLY A 13 12.06 -4.59 16.38
N THR A 14 11.14 -5.17 15.61
CA THR A 14 10.21 -4.42 14.75
C THR A 14 8.75 -4.81 14.99
N VAL A 15 7.85 -3.86 14.75
CA VAL A 15 6.41 -4.11 14.70
C VAL A 15 5.88 -3.63 13.37
N THR A 16 5.16 -4.49 12.67
CA THR A 16 4.58 -4.16 11.36
C THR A 16 3.07 -4.04 11.46
N PHE A 17 2.55 -2.92 10.96
CA PHE A 17 1.12 -2.69 10.76
C PHE A 17 0.81 -2.70 9.27
N GLY A 18 -0.13 -3.53 8.84
CA GLY A 18 -0.65 -3.56 7.47
C GLY A 18 -2.05 -2.99 7.43
N TYR A 19 -2.25 -1.96 6.60
CA TYR A 19 -3.54 -1.34 6.38
C TYR A 19 -4.06 -1.64 4.98
N ASP A 20 -5.36 -1.81 4.87
CA ASP A 20 -6.04 -1.89 3.59
C ASP A 20 -5.98 -0.54 2.87
N ASP A 21 -5.80 -0.55 1.54
CA ASP A 21 -5.68 0.69 0.77
C ASP A 21 -7.06 1.31 0.42
N GLU A 22 -8.15 0.57 0.61
CA GLU A 22 -9.51 0.97 0.28
C GLU A 22 -10.13 1.75 1.46
N PHE A 23 -10.15 1.24 2.68
CA PHE A 23 -10.76 1.88 3.85
C PHE A 23 -9.74 2.39 4.88
N GLY A 24 -8.45 2.08 4.72
CA GLY A 24 -7.42 2.44 5.67
C GLY A 24 -7.53 1.68 6.99
N LEU A 25 -8.17 0.52 7.00
CA LEU A 25 -8.40 -0.34 8.16
C LEU A 25 -7.22 -1.28 8.38
N LEU A 26 -6.92 -1.57 9.64
CA LEU A 26 -5.88 -2.52 10.01
C LEU A 26 -6.27 -3.94 9.57
N GLU A 27 -5.49 -4.53 8.67
CA GLU A 27 -5.63 -5.91 8.19
C GLU A 27 -4.56 -6.85 8.75
N ALA A 28 -3.39 -6.32 9.13
CA ALA A 28 -2.29 -7.13 9.64
C ALA A 28 -1.55 -6.44 10.80
N TYR A 29 -1.18 -7.24 11.79
CA TYR A 29 -0.33 -6.84 12.91
C TYR A 29 0.68 -7.95 13.18
N ASP A 30 1.96 -7.66 13.01
CA ASP A 30 3.06 -8.60 13.24
C ASP A 30 4.09 -8.01 14.20
N VAL A 31 4.52 -8.81 15.16
CA VAL A 31 5.44 -8.39 16.24
C VAL A 31 6.67 -9.27 16.20
N GLN A 32 7.76 -8.71 15.67
CA GLN A 32 9.10 -9.30 15.66
C GLN A 32 10.01 -8.53 16.62
N ALA A 33 9.53 -8.33 17.84
CA ALA A 33 10.23 -7.57 18.87
C ALA A 33 10.14 -8.25 20.24
N GLU A 34 11.21 -8.11 21.01
CA GLU A 34 11.22 -8.47 22.42
C GLU A 34 10.50 -7.39 23.23
N MET A 35 9.33 -7.75 23.75
CA MET A 35 8.47 -6.85 24.51
C MET A 35 8.06 -7.49 25.84
N SER A 36 8.05 -6.68 26.90
CA SER A 36 7.45 -7.06 28.17
C SER A 36 5.92 -7.19 28.05
N GLU A 37 5.29 -7.88 29.01
CA GLU A 37 3.84 -8.07 29.04
C GLU A 37 3.08 -6.73 29.08
N ALA A 38 3.59 -5.76 29.84
CA ALA A 38 3.02 -4.41 29.91
C ALA A 38 3.08 -3.69 28.55
N GLN A 39 4.18 -3.84 27.81
CA GLN A 39 4.33 -3.28 26.47
C GLN A 39 3.37 -3.96 25.48
N ARG A 40 3.25 -5.30 25.49
CA ARG A 40 2.30 -6.02 24.63
C ARG A 40 0.85 -5.59 24.90
N LYS A 41 0.47 -5.47 26.17
CA LYS A 41 -0.87 -5.01 26.57
C LYS A 41 -1.14 -3.58 26.09
N PHE A 42 -0.16 -2.69 26.23
CA PHE A 42 -0.25 -1.33 25.72
C PHE A 42 -0.46 -1.30 24.20
N MET A 43 0.32 -2.09 23.45
CA MET A 43 0.22 -2.17 21.99
C MET A 43 -1.16 -2.61 21.53
N LEU A 44 -1.73 -3.64 22.16
CA LEU A 44 -3.07 -4.14 21.83
C LEU A 44 -4.18 -3.17 22.22
N GLN A 45 -4.02 -2.44 23.34
CA GLN A 45 -5.03 -1.51 23.83
C GLN A 45 -5.13 -0.22 23.01
N TYR A 46 -3.99 0.28 22.51
CA TYR A 46 -3.92 1.56 21.80
C TYR A 46 -3.63 1.40 20.31
N MET A 47 -3.74 0.17 19.79
CA MET A 47 -3.48 -0.15 18.40
C MET A 47 -4.27 0.78 17.46
N PRO A 48 -3.62 1.46 16.50
CA PRO A 48 -4.30 2.32 15.55
C PRO A 48 -5.08 1.47 14.56
N PHE A 49 -6.41 1.48 14.69
CA PHE A 49 -7.31 0.70 13.84
C PHE A 49 -7.44 1.33 12.46
N HIS A 50 -7.38 2.66 12.38
CA HIS A 50 -7.33 3.39 11.13
C HIS A 50 -5.93 3.96 10.84
N LYS A 51 -5.53 3.97 9.57
CA LYS A 51 -4.24 4.52 9.10
C LYS A 51 -4.02 5.97 9.53
N ASN A 52 -5.07 6.78 9.63
CA ASN A 52 -4.96 8.18 10.08
C ASN A 52 -4.63 8.32 11.58
N GLU A 53 -4.84 7.29 12.40
CA GLU A 53 -4.55 7.27 13.83
C GLU A 53 -3.07 6.99 14.12
N ILE A 54 -2.31 6.52 13.12
CA ILE A 54 -0.89 6.19 13.23
C ILE A 54 -0.08 7.36 13.81
N LYS A 55 -0.32 8.60 13.35
CA LYS A 55 0.43 9.78 13.84
C LYS A 55 0.24 10.00 15.34
N GLY A 56 -1.00 9.84 15.82
CA GLY A 56 -1.33 9.93 17.24
C GLY A 56 -0.69 8.80 18.05
N PHE A 57 -0.68 7.60 17.49
CA PHE A 57 -0.06 6.43 18.10
C PHE A 57 1.45 6.59 18.28
N ILE A 58 2.17 7.01 17.22
CA ILE A 58 3.64 7.25 17.24
C ILE A 58 4.02 8.25 18.33
N THR A 59 3.28 9.35 18.42
CA THR A 59 3.50 10.39 19.43
C THR A 59 3.38 9.82 20.85
N ARG A 60 2.45 8.89 21.06
CA ARG A 60 2.19 8.27 22.37
C ARG A 60 3.29 7.30 22.79
N ILE A 61 3.85 6.54 21.84
CA ILE A 61 4.91 5.57 22.12
C ILE A 61 6.31 6.19 22.21
N LYS A 62 6.49 7.45 21.75
CA LYS A 62 7.81 8.08 21.56
C LYS A 62 8.75 7.19 20.74
N GLY A 63 8.22 6.57 19.71
CA GLY A 63 8.94 5.69 18.78
C GLY A 63 9.13 6.35 17.43
N ASN A 64 9.88 5.68 16.55
CA ASN A 64 9.99 6.05 15.16
C ASN A 64 9.17 5.04 14.34
N MET A 65 8.44 5.53 13.36
CA MET A 65 7.72 4.66 12.44
C MET A 65 8.00 5.14 11.03
N GLU A 66 8.42 4.21 10.19
CA GLU A 66 8.65 4.44 8.78
C GLU A 66 7.52 3.76 8.01
N GLU A 67 6.90 4.51 7.11
CA GLU A 67 6.06 3.91 6.09
C GLU A 67 6.97 3.07 5.20
N VAL A 68 6.76 1.76 5.22
CA VAL A 68 7.39 0.91 4.23
C VAL A 68 6.61 1.15 2.96
N LEU A 69 7.20 1.96 2.08
CA LEU A 69 6.73 2.09 0.71
C LEU A 69 6.51 0.67 0.18
N ALA A 70 5.25 0.36 -0.15
CA ALA A 70 4.93 -0.89 -0.84
C ALA A 70 5.91 -1.01 -2.00
N ASP A 71 6.55 -2.16 -2.15
CA ASP A 71 7.59 -2.38 -3.17
C ASP A 71 7.20 -1.70 -4.48
N THR A 72 7.90 -0.61 -4.82
CA THR A 72 7.66 0.20 -6.02
C THR A 72 8.51 -0.26 -7.18
N SER A 73 9.06 -1.47 -7.10
CA SER A 73 9.74 -2.11 -8.21
C SER A 73 8.79 -2.32 -9.39
N PHE A 74 9.38 -2.33 -10.58
CA PHE A 74 8.63 -2.71 -11.78
C PHE A 74 8.04 -4.12 -11.65
N ASP A 75 8.73 -5.04 -10.98
CA ASP A 75 8.25 -6.40 -10.77
C ASP A 75 6.99 -6.42 -9.89
N ALA A 76 6.93 -5.61 -8.83
CA ALA A 76 5.72 -5.46 -8.03
C ALA A 76 4.54 -4.94 -8.84
N PHE A 77 4.75 -3.93 -9.70
CA PHE A 77 3.73 -3.49 -10.67
C PHE A 77 3.34 -4.60 -11.64
N TRP A 78 4.33 -5.31 -12.17
CA TRP A 78 4.14 -6.36 -13.15
C TRP A 78 3.30 -7.50 -12.59
N GLU A 79 3.57 -7.91 -11.35
CA GLU A 79 2.78 -8.90 -10.61
C GLU A 79 1.39 -8.39 -10.24
N ALA A 80 1.25 -7.15 -9.78
CA ALA A 80 -0.07 -6.57 -9.50
C ALA A 80 -0.97 -6.50 -10.76
N TYR A 81 -0.39 -6.11 -11.90
CA TYR A 81 -1.12 -5.95 -13.16
C TYR A 81 -1.56 -7.27 -13.79
N ASP A 82 -0.81 -8.35 -13.61
CA ASP A 82 -1.18 -9.73 -13.99
C ASP A 82 -1.73 -9.88 -15.43
N HIS A 83 -1.29 -9.02 -16.35
CA HIS A 83 -1.60 -9.10 -17.77
C HIS A 83 -0.29 -8.91 -18.54
N LYS A 84 0.43 -10.01 -18.71
CA LYS A 84 1.88 -10.03 -18.99
C LYS A 84 2.20 -9.80 -20.47
N VAL A 85 1.87 -8.62 -21.01
CA VAL A 85 2.10 -8.24 -22.42
C VAL A 85 3.00 -7.02 -22.54
N ASN A 86 3.82 -6.97 -23.61
CA ASN A 86 4.70 -5.84 -23.94
C ASN A 86 5.69 -5.41 -22.84
N ARG A 87 6.18 -6.33 -21.98
CA ARG A 87 7.10 -6.04 -20.84
C ARG A 87 8.24 -5.07 -21.18
N LYS A 88 8.90 -5.28 -22.34
CA LYS A 88 10.02 -4.43 -22.82
C LYS A 88 9.62 -2.98 -23.10
N ARG A 89 8.37 -2.72 -23.49
CA ARG A 89 7.81 -1.37 -23.72
C ARG A 89 7.27 -0.75 -22.44
N THR A 90 6.74 -1.57 -21.53
CA THR A 90 6.17 -1.13 -20.26
C THR A 90 7.25 -0.65 -19.28
N LEU A 91 8.40 -1.34 -19.20
CA LEU A 91 9.47 -1.00 -18.26
C LEU A 91 10.00 0.44 -18.43
N PRO A 92 10.32 0.93 -19.65
CA PRO A 92 10.71 2.33 -19.84
C PRO A 92 9.64 3.34 -19.44
N LEU A 93 8.35 3.01 -19.59
CA LEU A 93 7.26 3.88 -19.15
C LEU A 93 7.20 3.95 -17.63
N TYR A 94 7.35 2.80 -16.95
CA TYR A 94 7.36 2.73 -15.50
C TYR A 94 8.56 3.43 -14.88
N ASN A 95 9.74 3.31 -15.49
CA ASN A 95 10.97 3.96 -14.99
C ASN A 95 10.91 5.48 -15.07
N LYS A 96 10.07 6.05 -15.94
CA LYS A 96 9.84 7.50 -16.05
C LYS A 96 8.93 8.07 -14.97
N LEU A 97 8.24 7.22 -14.21
CA LEU A 97 7.37 7.64 -13.13
C LEU A 97 8.17 8.08 -11.91
N ASP A 98 7.70 9.12 -11.24
CA ASP A 98 8.21 9.55 -9.94
C ASP A 98 7.87 8.51 -8.85
N PRO A 99 8.57 8.49 -7.70
CA PRO A 99 8.32 7.52 -6.64
C PRO A 99 6.85 7.43 -6.20
N ASP A 100 6.16 8.57 -6.09
CA ASP A 100 4.76 8.64 -5.70
C ASP A 100 3.84 8.09 -6.80
N GLU A 101 4.16 8.35 -8.06
CA GLU A 101 3.42 7.84 -9.21
C GLU A 101 3.60 6.32 -9.37
N LYS A 102 4.81 5.79 -9.08
CA LYS A 102 5.07 4.34 -9.08
C LYS A 102 4.22 3.62 -8.05
N LEU A 103 4.14 4.18 -6.85
CA LEU A 103 3.28 3.67 -5.79
C LEU A 103 1.81 3.73 -6.21
N LEU A 104 1.37 4.88 -6.74
CA LEU A 104 -0.02 5.08 -7.19
C LEU A 104 -0.38 4.11 -8.33
N ALA A 105 0.53 3.90 -9.28
CA ALA A 105 0.38 2.98 -10.39
C ALA A 105 0.17 1.54 -9.94
N ILE A 106 0.81 1.10 -8.86
CA ILE A 106 0.62 -0.24 -8.29
C ILE A 106 -0.72 -0.34 -7.56
N ILE A 107 -0.99 0.59 -6.63
CA ILE A 107 -2.19 0.56 -5.78
C ILE A 107 -3.46 0.61 -6.64
N ARG A 108 -3.47 1.48 -7.66
CA ARG A 108 -4.65 1.75 -8.48
C ARG A 108 -4.98 0.64 -9.48
N VAL A 109 -4.10 -0.34 -9.69
CA VAL A 109 -4.40 -1.52 -10.52
C VAL A 109 -5.64 -2.24 -10.00
N LYS A 110 -5.71 -2.50 -8.69
CA LYS A 110 -6.84 -3.23 -8.07
C LYS A 110 -8.16 -2.48 -8.30
N HIS A 111 -8.17 -1.17 -8.07
CA HIS A 111 -9.35 -0.33 -8.25
C HIS A 111 -9.79 -0.26 -9.71
N TYR A 112 -8.84 -0.12 -10.63
CA TYR A 112 -9.11 -0.12 -12.07
C TYR A 112 -9.70 -1.46 -12.55
N LYS A 113 -9.09 -2.59 -12.16
CA LYS A 113 -9.59 -3.94 -12.48
C LYS A 113 -11.02 -4.16 -11.95
N LYS A 114 -11.28 -3.74 -10.69
CA LYS A 114 -12.62 -3.81 -10.07
C LYS A 114 -13.64 -2.99 -10.86
N TYR A 115 -13.28 -1.77 -11.27
CA TYR A 115 -14.13 -0.95 -12.14
C TYR A 115 -14.42 -1.61 -13.49
N CYS A 116 -13.39 -2.11 -14.19
CA CYS A 116 -13.54 -2.81 -15.47
C CYS A 116 -14.46 -4.03 -15.35
N SER A 117 -14.28 -4.85 -14.32
CA SER A 117 -15.12 -6.01 -14.05
C SER A 117 -16.58 -5.63 -13.85
N ARG A 118 -16.86 -4.54 -13.13
CA ARG A 118 -18.22 -4.08 -12.86
C ARG A 118 -18.92 -3.48 -14.08
N MET A 119 -18.16 -2.77 -14.92
CA MET A 119 -18.68 -2.17 -16.16
C MET A 119 -18.68 -3.14 -17.35
N THR A 120 -18.32 -4.41 -17.14
CA THR A 120 -18.15 -5.42 -18.20
C THR A 120 -17.21 -4.94 -19.31
N ARG A 121 -16.14 -4.21 -18.93
CA ARG A 121 -15.10 -3.68 -19.83
C ARG A 121 -13.84 -4.51 -19.71
N LYS A 122 -13.16 -4.71 -20.84
CA LYS A 122 -11.81 -5.31 -20.84
C LYS A 122 -10.81 -4.33 -20.23
N THR A 123 -9.89 -4.85 -19.43
CA THR A 123 -8.72 -4.10 -18.96
C THR A 123 -7.80 -3.81 -20.14
N VAL A 124 -7.20 -2.63 -20.19
CA VAL A 124 -6.19 -2.30 -21.20
C VAL A 124 -4.88 -3.03 -20.92
N ASP A 125 -3.94 -2.99 -21.86
CA ASP A 125 -2.57 -3.49 -21.65
C ASP A 125 -1.83 -2.64 -20.60
N PRO A 126 -0.87 -3.19 -19.83
CA PRO A 126 -0.10 -2.43 -18.85
C PRO A 126 0.68 -1.26 -19.48
N GLU A 127 1.13 -1.42 -20.73
CA GLU A 127 1.72 -0.32 -21.50
C GLU A 127 0.75 0.87 -21.63
N ARG A 128 -0.50 0.60 -22.00
CA ARG A 128 -1.52 1.64 -22.17
C ARG A 128 -1.97 2.21 -20.82
N TYR A 129 -2.08 1.37 -19.79
CA TYR A 129 -2.40 1.80 -18.43
C TYR A 129 -1.42 2.87 -17.92
N LEU A 130 -0.11 2.65 -18.12
CA LEU A 130 0.92 3.62 -17.74
C LEU A 130 0.96 4.83 -18.68
N LYS A 131 0.90 4.60 -20.00
CA LYS A 131 0.99 5.66 -21.01
C LYS A 131 -0.14 6.67 -20.90
N ASP A 132 -1.37 6.19 -20.74
CA ASP A 132 -2.58 7.01 -20.64
C ASP A 132 -2.88 7.41 -19.18
N ARG A 133 -1.94 7.15 -18.25
CA ARG A 133 -2.01 7.53 -16.83
C ARG A 133 -3.31 7.13 -16.13
N TYR A 134 -3.81 5.93 -16.41
CA TYR A 134 -5.05 5.42 -15.81
C TYR A 134 -4.99 5.40 -14.28
N PHE A 135 -3.80 5.29 -13.69
CA PHE A 135 -3.61 5.32 -12.23
C PHE A 135 -3.97 6.66 -11.56
N GLU A 136 -4.03 7.77 -12.29
CA GLU A 136 -4.47 9.06 -11.73
C GLU A 136 -5.99 9.13 -11.52
N THR A 137 -6.74 8.30 -12.24
CA THR A 137 -8.19 8.29 -12.13
C THR A 137 -8.62 7.62 -10.83
N ASP A 138 -9.53 8.27 -10.11
CA ASP A 138 -10.18 7.66 -8.96
C ASP A 138 -11.27 6.66 -9.40
N TRP A 139 -10.85 5.47 -9.81
CA TRP A 139 -11.75 4.40 -10.25
C TRP A 139 -12.73 3.93 -9.17
N ARG A 140 -12.51 4.27 -7.90
CA ARG A 140 -13.40 3.92 -6.80
C ARG A 140 -14.67 4.76 -6.80
N SER A 141 -14.54 6.09 -6.95
CA SER A 141 -15.70 7.00 -7.01
C SER A 141 -16.47 6.90 -8.33
N MET A 142 -15.78 6.56 -9.42
CA MET A 142 -16.40 6.28 -10.74
C MET A 142 -17.30 5.05 -10.75
N ALA A 143 -17.29 4.28 -9.67
CA ALA A 143 -18.04 3.05 -9.53
C ALA A 143 -19.30 3.23 -8.66
N THR A 144 -19.74 4.45 -8.34
CA THR A 144 -20.88 4.71 -7.45
C THR A 144 -22.01 5.52 -8.11
N LYS A 145 -22.42 5.15 -9.32
CA LYS A 145 -23.66 5.63 -9.95
C LYS A 145 -24.56 4.48 -10.32
#